data_AF-A0A4Q3DNF5-F1
#
_entry.id   AF-A0A4Q3DNF5-F1
#
_cell.length_a   1.000
_cell.length_b   1.000
_cell.length_c   1.000
_cell.angle_alpha   90.00
_cell.angle_beta   90.00
_cell.angle_gamma   90.00
#
_symmetry.space_group_name_H-M   'P 1'
#
loop_
_entity.id
_entity.type
_entity.pdbx_description
1 polymer ?
#
loop_
_entity_poly.entity_id
_entity_poly.type
_entity_poly.pdbx_seq_one_letter_code
_entity_poly.pdbx_strand_id
1 'polypeptide(L)'
;MGIVVGLGLTRLLTGLAAIAQNPRRAKVSGLHLLWTLFVLVELVLFWWWEYALIEQPHWSFGDFAFVVGYAMTLFLMAALLVPDRLDDYAGYEDYFLSRRHWFFGVFAATLVFDLIDTLGKGGDYAGSVGADYWIQIPISLALAALAIWSRDRRLHYAIVLLQLAYQAWWIWLLFYTNDCPGIVGTC
;
A
#
# COMPACT_ATOMS: atom_id res chain seq x y z
N MET A 1 -15.81 -6.12 -2.84
CA MET A 1 -14.61 -5.33 -2.50
C MET A 1 -14.33 -5.25 -1.01
N GLY A 2 -15.27 -4.78 -0.17
CA GLY A 2 -15.00 -4.54 1.27
C GLY A 2 -14.56 -5.77 2.07
N ILE A 3 -14.91 -6.99 1.64
CA ILE A 3 -14.48 -8.22 2.30
C ILE A 3 -12.97 -8.44 2.18
N VAL A 4 -12.37 -8.27 1.00
CA VAL A 4 -10.93 -8.54 0.79
C VAL A 4 -10.08 -7.52 1.55
N VAL A 5 -10.46 -6.24 1.48
CA VAL A 5 -9.83 -5.16 2.24
C VAL A 5 -9.98 -5.38 3.75
N GLY A 6 -11.19 -5.76 4.20
CA GLY A 6 -11.46 -6.08 5.60
C GLY A 6 -10.65 -7.26 6.12
N LEU A 7 -10.41 -8.28 5.30
CA LEU A 7 -9.52 -9.40 5.63
C LEU A 7 -8.06 -8.96 5.74
N GLY A 8 -7.59 -8.08 4.84
CA GLY A 8 -6.26 -7.47 4.91
C GLY A 8 -6.06 -6.67 6.21
N LEU A 9 -7.02 -5.81 6.54
CA LEU A 9 -7.03 -5.06 7.80
C LEU A 9 -7.03 -5.99 9.01
N THR A 10 -7.89 -7.02 9.01
CA THR A 10 -7.96 -8.01 10.10
C THR A 10 -6.63 -8.73 10.27
N ARG A 11 -5.95 -9.09 9.18
CA ARG A 11 -4.65 -9.76 9.20
C ARG A 11 -3.59 -8.87 9.85
N LEU A 12 -3.48 -7.60 9.45
CA LEU A 12 -2.54 -6.64 10.03
C LEU A 12 -2.83 -6.39 11.52
N LEU A 13 -4.09 -6.13 11.86
CA LEU A 13 -4.50 -5.86 13.24
C LEU A 13 -4.29 -7.06 14.16
N THR A 14 -4.52 -8.28 13.66
CA THR A 14 -4.26 -9.51 14.41
C THR A 14 -2.75 -9.70 14.61
N GLY A 15 -1.93 -9.40 13.61
CA GLY A 15 -0.47 -9.38 13.75
C GLY A 15 0.01 -8.41 14.82
N LEU A 16 -0.49 -7.17 14.80
CA LEU A 16 -0.19 -6.16 15.82
C LEU A 16 -0.66 -6.58 17.21
N ALA A 17 -1.87 -7.14 17.34
CA ALA A 17 -2.39 -7.66 18.59
C ALA A 17 -1.52 -8.80 19.13
N ALA A 18 -1.04 -9.70 18.26
CA ALA A 18 -0.16 -10.79 18.66
C ALA A 18 1.19 -10.27 19.22
N ILE A 19 1.75 -9.21 18.64
CA ILE A 19 2.95 -8.54 19.14
C ILE A 19 2.69 -7.96 20.54
N ALA A 20 1.57 -7.25 20.73
CA ALA A 20 1.22 -6.62 21.99
C ALA A 20 0.93 -7.66 23.10
N GLN A 21 0.27 -8.77 22.75
CA GLN A 21 -0.04 -9.85 23.68
C GLN A 21 1.20 -10.67 24.08
N ASN A 22 2.17 -10.82 23.17
CA ASN A 22 3.32 -11.68 23.37
C ASN A 22 4.66 -10.94 23.13
N PRO A 23 4.97 -9.87 23.88
CA PRO A 23 6.12 -9.01 23.61
C PRO A 23 7.48 -9.72 23.78
N ARG A 24 7.52 -10.84 24.51
CA ARG A 24 8.73 -11.65 24.72
C ARG A 24 8.94 -12.73 23.66
N ARG A 25 7.94 -13.02 22.82
CA ARG A 25 7.98 -14.14 21.87
C ARG A 25 8.85 -13.83 20.64
N ALA A 26 8.96 -12.57 20.25
CA ALA A 26 9.82 -12.15 19.16
C ALA A 26 10.24 -10.69 19.32
N LYS A 27 11.45 -10.34 18.85
CA LYS A 27 11.96 -8.97 18.88
C LYS A 27 11.12 -8.09 17.94
N VAL A 28 10.44 -7.10 18.51
CA VAL A 28 9.72 -6.07 17.77
C VAL A 28 10.71 -5.30 16.89
N SER A 29 10.34 -5.03 15.64
CA SER A 29 11.14 -4.24 14.70
C SER A 29 10.37 -3.00 14.28
N GLY A 30 11.00 -1.83 14.42
CA GLY A 30 10.44 -0.59 13.91
C GLY A 30 10.20 -0.63 12.41
N LEU A 31 11.07 -1.33 11.66
CA LEU A 31 10.93 -1.49 10.21
C LEU A 31 9.65 -2.24 9.87
N HIS A 32 9.40 -3.36 10.56
CA HIS A 32 8.19 -4.15 10.38
C HIS A 32 6.94 -3.33 10.72
N LEU A 33 6.96 -2.56 11.82
CA LEU A 33 5.84 -1.71 12.22
C LEU A 33 5.57 -0.58 11.21
N LEU A 34 6.60 0.05 10.67
CA LEU A 34 6.46 1.08 9.64
C LEU A 34 5.86 0.53 8.35
N TRP A 35 6.33 -0.63 7.88
CA TRP A 35 5.74 -1.27 6.71
C TRP A 35 4.31 -1.77 6.98
N THR A 36 4.03 -2.21 8.19
CA THR A 36 2.66 -2.56 8.63
C THR A 36 1.74 -1.34 8.59
N LEU A 37 2.20 -0.20 9.11
CA LEU A 37 1.48 1.07 9.04
C LEU A 37 1.26 1.50 7.60
N PHE A 38 2.29 1.43 6.76
CA PHE A 38 2.22 1.74 5.33
C PHE A 38 1.14 0.93 4.62
N VAL A 39 1.13 -0.40 4.77
CA VAL A 39 0.10 -1.25 4.13
C VAL A 39 -1.29 -0.99 4.71
N LEU A 40 -1.41 -0.65 5.98
CA LEU A 40 -2.67 -0.25 6.59
C LEU A 40 -3.22 1.04 5.95
N VAL A 41 -2.36 2.04 5.75
CA VAL A 41 -2.73 3.29 5.07
C VAL A 41 -3.12 3.01 3.62
N GLU A 42 -2.35 2.20 2.88
CA GLU A 42 -2.67 1.79 1.51
C GLU A 42 -4.05 1.10 1.42
N LEU A 43 -4.38 0.19 2.33
CA LEU A 43 -5.71 -0.45 2.37
C LEU A 43 -6.85 0.56 2.56
N VAL A 44 -6.65 1.56 3.41
CA VAL A 44 -7.64 2.63 3.65
C VAL A 44 -7.76 3.55 2.45
N LEU A 45 -6.63 3.97 1.87
CA LEU A 45 -6.59 4.83 0.70
C LEU A 45 -7.19 4.13 -0.52
N PHE A 46 -6.85 2.88 -0.77
CA PHE A 46 -7.49 2.06 -1.81
C PHE A 46 -9.01 2.12 -1.67
N TRP A 47 -9.54 1.86 -0.47
CA TRP A 47 -10.99 1.93 -0.27
C TRP A 47 -11.58 3.31 -0.54
N TRP A 48 -10.88 4.37 -0.11
CA TRP A 48 -11.29 5.75 -0.32
C TRP A 48 -11.34 6.12 -1.81
N TRP A 49 -10.31 5.75 -2.58
CA TRP A 49 -10.19 6.07 -4.00
C TRP A 49 -11.09 5.24 -4.90
N GLU A 50 -11.39 4.01 -4.51
CA GLU A 50 -12.34 3.13 -5.20
C GLU A 50 -13.78 3.61 -5.04
N TYR A 51 -14.08 4.49 -4.07
CA TYR A 51 -15.40 5.11 -3.96
C TYR A 51 -15.77 5.88 -5.23
N ALA A 52 -14.80 6.53 -5.89
CA ALA A 52 -15.03 7.25 -7.14
C ALA A 52 -15.52 6.34 -8.29
N LEU A 53 -15.24 5.04 -8.25
CA LEU A 53 -15.74 4.08 -9.24
C LEU A 53 -17.23 3.78 -9.08
N ILE A 54 -17.83 4.08 -7.93
CA ILE A 54 -19.28 3.89 -7.69
C ILE A 54 -20.11 4.83 -8.57
N GLU A 55 -19.55 5.98 -8.95
CA GLU A 55 -20.22 6.96 -9.81
C GLU A 55 -20.14 6.62 -11.30
N GLN A 56 -19.38 5.57 -11.68
CA GLN A 56 -19.31 5.15 -13.08
C GLN A 56 -20.61 4.45 -13.53
N PRO A 57 -21.30 4.94 -14.57
CA PRO A 57 -22.59 4.40 -15.01
C PRO A 57 -22.54 2.97 -15.57
N HIS A 58 -21.36 2.51 -16.00
CA HIS A 58 -21.17 1.22 -16.66
C HIS A 58 -20.02 0.45 -16.01
N TRP A 59 -20.36 -0.56 -15.21
CA TRP A 59 -19.40 -1.48 -14.60
C TRP A 59 -19.37 -2.80 -15.38
N SER A 60 -18.21 -3.17 -15.91
CA SER A 60 -18.02 -4.47 -16.57
C SER A 60 -17.53 -5.52 -15.57
N PHE A 61 -17.65 -6.80 -15.96
CA PHE A 61 -17.02 -7.88 -15.20
C PHE A 61 -15.49 -7.75 -15.15
N GLY A 62 -14.88 -7.13 -16.17
CA GLY A 62 -13.44 -6.87 -16.22
C GLY A 62 -13.00 -5.93 -15.12
N ASP A 63 -13.73 -4.83 -14.92
CA ASP A 63 -13.44 -3.83 -13.87
C ASP A 63 -13.56 -4.46 -12.48
N PHE A 64 -14.60 -5.27 -12.27
CA PHE A 64 -14.76 -6.03 -11.04
C PHE A 64 -13.58 -6.99 -10.80
N ALA A 65 -13.19 -7.78 -11.81
CA ALA A 65 -12.08 -8.71 -11.68
C ALA A 65 -10.74 -7.99 -11.43
N PHE A 66 -10.54 -6.84 -12.08
CA PHE A 66 -9.37 -5.99 -11.91
C PHE A 66 -9.25 -5.46 -10.48
N VAL A 67 -10.31 -4.84 -9.94
CA VAL A 67 -10.30 -4.29 -8.58
C VAL A 67 -10.20 -5.41 -7.53
N VAL A 68 -10.78 -6.59 -7.77
CA VAL A 68 -10.53 -7.78 -6.92
C VAL A 68 -9.06 -8.17 -6.96
N GLY A 69 -8.44 -8.22 -8.15
CA GLY A 69 -7.01 -8.49 -8.31
C GLY A 69 -6.14 -7.48 -7.57
N TYR A 70 -6.45 -6.18 -7.68
CA TYR A 70 -5.76 -5.13 -6.93
C TYR A 70 -5.89 -5.37 -5.42
N ALA A 71 -7.10 -5.58 -4.90
CA ALA A 71 -7.32 -5.86 -3.48
C ALA A 71 -6.56 -7.12 -2.99
N MET A 72 -6.43 -8.16 -3.84
CA MET A 72 -5.65 -9.36 -3.53
C MET A 72 -4.16 -9.06 -3.36
N THR A 73 -3.59 -8.14 -4.15
CA THR A 73 -2.17 -7.74 -4.00
C THR A 73 -1.93 -7.01 -2.67
N LEU A 74 -2.84 -6.12 -2.27
CA LEU A 74 -2.78 -5.45 -0.97
C LEU A 74 -2.93 -6.44 0.19
N PHE A 75 -3.86 -7.39 0.08
CA PHE A 75 -3.98 -8.49 1.04
C PHE A 75 -2.68 -9.32 1.12
N LEU A 76 -2.08 -9.63 -0.02
CA LEU A 76 -0.84 -10.40 -0.08
C LEU A 76 0.33 -9.65 0.59
N MET A 77 0.42 -8.32 0.44
CA MET A 77 1.39 -7.51 1.19
C MET A 77 1.18 -7.66 2.71
N ALA A 78 -0.07 -7.56 3.17
CA ALA A 78 -0.40 -7.75 4.58
C ALA A 78 -0.05 -9.16 5.08
N ALA A 79 -0.35 -10.19 4.29
CA ALA A 79 -0.02 -11.58 4.61
C ALA A 79 1.49 -11.83 4.64
N LEU A 80 2.26 -11.21 3.73
CA LEU A 80 3.72 -11.33 3.69
C LEU A 80 4.37 -10.64 4.89
N LEU A 81 3.81 -9.54 5.37
CA LEU A 81 4.27 -8.83 6.56
C LEU A 81 4.02 -9.63 7.84
N VAL A 82 2.83 -10.20 8.01
CA VAL A 82 2.43 -10.89 9.24
C VAL A 82 2.78 -12.38 9.16
N PRO A 83 3.84 -12.86 9.84
CA PRO A 83 4.20 -14.28 9.87
C PRO A 83 3.15 -15.13 10.59
N ASP A 84 2.90 -16.35 10.09
CA ASP A 84 2.17 -17.37 10.86
C ASP A 84 3.03 -17.97 11.98
N ARG A 85 4.33 -18.14 11.71
CA ARG A 85 5.34 -18.65 12.63
C ARG A 85 6.65 -17.91 12.46
N LEU A 86 7.32 -17.65 13.58
CA LEU A 86 8.61 -16.94 13.63
C LEU A 86 9.76 -17.84 14.09
N ASP A 87 9.49 -19.13 14.30
CA ASP A 87 10.40 -20.05 15.00
C ASP A 87 11.75 -20.21 14.28
N ASP A 88 11.79 -20.00 12.97
CA ASP A 88 13.01 -20.09 12.13
C ASP A 88 13.75 -18.76 11.97
N TYR A 89 13.30 -17.67 12.61
CA TYR A 89 13.83 -16.31 12.40
C TYR A 89 14.22 -15.63 13.72
N ALA A 90 15.23 -14.76 13.67
CA ALA A 90 15.70 -14.04 14.87
C ALA A 90 14.69 -12.98 15.39
N GLY A 91 13.71 -12.61 14.57
CA GLY A 91 12.67 -11.64 14.87
C GLY A 91 11.96 -11.14 13.61
N TYR A 92 11.09 -10.15 13.77
CA TYR A 92 10.28 -9.62 12.66
C TYR A 92 11.11 -8.96 11.54
N GLU A 93 12.22 -8.29 11.88
CA GLU A 93 13.09 -7.65 10.88
C GLU A 93 13.75 -8.67 9.95
N ASP A 94 14.32 -9.71 10.55
CA ASP A 94 15.00 -10.79 9.84
C ASP A 94 14.03 -11.55 8.94
N TYR A 95 12.85 -11.87 9.48
CA TYR A 95 11.74 -12.44 8.71
C TYR A 95 11.38 -11.57 7.49
N PHE A 96 11.17 -10.26 7.69
CA PHE A 96 10.81 -9.35 6.60
C PHE A 96 11.91 -9.28 5.53
N LEU A 97 13.16 -9.10 5.93
CA LEU A 97 14.30 -8.99 5.01
C LEU A 97 14.56 -10.30 4.25
N SER A 98 14.23 -11.45 4.83
CA SER A 98 14.29 -12.75 4.14
C SER A 98 13.26 -12.83 2.98
N ARG A 99 12.08 -12.22 3.17
CA ARG A 99 10.96 -12.23 2.22
C ARG A 99 10.85 -11.00 1.34
N ARG A 100 11.80 -10.05 1.47
CA ARG A 100 11.79 -8.76 0.76
C ARG A 100 11.52 -8.88 -0.74
N HIS A 101 12.06 -9.88 -1.44
CA HIS A 101 11.82 -10.03 -2.89
C HIS A 101 10.33 -10.23 -3.21
N TRP A 102 9.63 -11.02 -2.40
CA TRP A 102 8.19 -11.19 -2.52
C TRP A 102 7.45 -9.93 -2.14
N PHE A 103 7.80 -9.33 -1.00
CA PHE A 103 7.12 -8.13 -0.52
C PHE A 103 7.21 -6.97 -1.51
N PHE A 104 8.42 -6.63 -1.97
CA PHE A 104 8.64 -5.54 -2.91
C PHE A 104 8.21 -5.89 -4.35
N GLY A 105 8.19 -7.16 -4.72
CA GLY A 105 7.59 -7.61 -5.98
C GLY A 105 6.07 -7.39 -5.99
N VAL A 106 5.39 -7.72 -4.88
CA VAL A 106 3.96 -7.46 -4.73
C VAL A 106 3.68 -5.96 -4.60
N PHE A 107 4.52 -5.20 -3.89
CA PHE A 107 4.43 -3.73 -3.86
C PHE A 107 4.60 -3.10 -5.24
N ALA A 108 5.53 -3.57 -6.06
CA ALA A 108 5.64 -3.09 -7.43
C ALA A 108 4.37 -3.42 -8.25
N ALA A 109 3.77 -4.59 -8.03
CA ALA A 109 2.50 -4.93 -8.64
C ALA A 109 1.38 -3.97 -8.19
N THR A 110 1.30 -3.59 -6.91
CA THR A 110 0.27 -2.63 -6.44
C THR A 110 0.42 -1.29 -7.16
N LEU A 111 1.64 -0.79 -7.37
CA LEU A 111 1.89 0.45 -8.13
C LEU A 111 1.44 0.34 -9.60
N VAL A 112 1.58 -0.84 -10.21
CA VAL A 112 1.10 -1.07 -11.59
C VAL A 112 -0.43 -1.12 -11.64
N PHE A 113 -1.07 -1.79 -10.68
CA PHE A 113 -2.53 -1.78 -10.55
C PHE A 113 -3.04 -0.35 -10.34
N ASP A 114 -2.42 0.42 -9.45
CA ASP A 114 -2.77 1.81 -9.19
C ASP A 114 -2.72 2.69 -10.45
N LEU A 115 -1.65 2.52 -11.24
CA LEU A 115 -1.47 3.22 -12.51
C LEU A 115 -2.59 2.87 -13.52
N ILE A 116 -2.90 1.58 -13.65
CA ILE A 116 -3.95 1.11 -14.56
C ILE A 116 -5.32 1.59 -14.08
N ASP A 117 -5.58 1.58 -12.78
CA ASP A 117 -6.83 2.08 -12.18
C ASP A 117 -7.03 3.58 -12.47
N THR A 118 -5.99 4.39 -12.20
CA THR A 118 -6.01 5.83 -12.43
C THR A 118 -6.26 6.17 -13.90
N LEU A 119 -5.65 5.42 -14.83
CA LEU A 119 -5.90 5.58 -16.26
C LEU A 119 -7.28 5.08 -16.68
N GLY A 120 -7.76 3.99 -16.07
CA GLY A 120 -9.07 3.40 -16.32
C GLY A 120 -10.24 4.28 -15.87
N LYS A 121 -10.02 5.12 -14.84
CA LYS A 121 -10.98 6.14 -14.39
C LYS A 121 -11.20 7.28 -15.39
N GLY A 122 -10.39 7.36 -16.46
CA GLY A 122 -10.57 8.28 -17.57
C GLY A 122 -9.62 9.48 -17.55
N GLY A 123 -9.54 10.17 -18.69
CA GLY A 123 -8.58 11.26 -18.91
C GLY A 123 -8.76 12.46 -17.97
N ASP A 124 -10.00 12.80 -17.63
CA ASP A 124 -10.29 13.92 -16.73
C ASP A 124 -9.80 13.63 -15.31
N TYR A 125 -10.02 12.40 -14.81
CA TYR A 125 -9.49 11.97 -13.52
C TYR A 125 -7.96 11.92 -13.53
N ALA A 126 -7.36 11.34 -14.57
CA ALA A 126 -5.90 11.28 -14.74
C ALA A 126 -5.24 12.66 -14.85
N GLY A 127 -5.95 13.66 -15.38
CA GLY A 127 -5.50 15.06 -15.40
C GLY A 127 -5.58 15.73 -14.01
N SER A 128 -6.50 15.29 -13.16
CA SER A 128 -6.76 15.88 -11.84
C SER A 128 -5.80 15.44 -10.73
N VAL A 129 -5.16 14.26 -10.85
CA VAL A 129 -4.25 13.72 -9.81
C VAL A 129 -2.92 14.50 -9.67
N GLY A 130 -2.62 15.38 -10.63
CA GLY A 130 -1.45 16.26 -10.62
C GLY A 130 -0.16 15.61 -11.11
N ALA A 131 0.84 16.45 -11.43
CA ALA A 131 2.14 15.99 -11.95
C ALA A 131 2.95 15.18 -10.93
N ASP A 132 2.76 15.43 -9.64
CA ASP A 132 3.48 14.75 -8.55
C ASP A 132 3.22 13.23 -8.57
N TYR A 133 1.99 12.81 -8.86
CA TYR A 133 1.62 11.40 -9.00
C TYR A 133 2.45 10.70 -10.09
N TRP A 134 2.54 11.30 -11.27
CA TRP A 134 3.25 10.74 -12.43
C TRP A 134 4.76 10.64 -12.24
N ILE A 135 5.33 11.46 -11.35
CA ILE A 135 6.74 11.41 -10.96
C ILE A 135 6.95 10.37 -9.85
N GLN A 136 6.02 10.28 -8.91
CA GLN A 136 6.14 9.41 -7.74
C GLN A 136 6.04 7.92 -8.10
N ILE A 137 5.16 7.51 -9.02
CA ILE A 137 5.03 6.11 -9.44
C ILE A 137 6.37 5.50 -9.96
N PRO A 138 7.06 6.09 -10.96
CA PRO A 138 8.31 5.53 -11.45
C PRO A 138 9.44 5.58 -10.41
N ILE A 139 9.47 6.59 -9.54
CA ILE A 139 10.40 6.65 -8.42
C ILE A 139 10.13 5.48 -7.45
N SER A 140 8.86 5.24 -7.11
CA SER A 140 8.46 4.17 -6.19
C SER A 140 8.79 2.79 -6.76
N LEU A 141 8.61 2.58 -8.08
CA LEU A 141 9.03 1.36 -8.77
C LEU A 141 10.55 1.16 -8.72
N ALA A 142 11.33 2.23 -8.94
CA ALA A 142 12.79 2.17 -8.85
C ALA A 142 13.26 1.85 -7.41
N LEU A 143 12.62 2.44 -6.40
CA LEU A 143 12.89 2.16 -5.00
C LEU A 143 12.52 0.72 -4.62
N ALA A 144 11.39 0.20 -5.12
CA ALA A 144 11.00 -1.19 -4.93
C ALA A 144 12.04 -2.14 -5.53
N ALA A 145 12.50 -1.88 -6.75
CA ALA A 145 13.56 -2.65 -7.40
C ALA A 145 14.86 -2.63 -6.57
N LEU A 146 15.28 -1.46 -6.10
CA LEU A 146 16.47 -1.31 -5.24
C LEU A 146 16.31 -2.11 -3.92
N ALA A 147 15.13 -2.09 -3.32
CA ALA A 147 14.83 -2.81 -2.08
C ALA A 147 14.81 -4.34 -2.25
N ILE A 148 14.47 -4.85 -3.43
CA ILE A 148 14.56 -6.28 -3.77
C ILE A 148 16.02 -6.74 -3.64
N TRP A 149 16.95 -6.00 -4.25
CA TRP A 149 18.37 -6.39 -4.29
C TRP A 149 19.14 -6.07 -3.00
N SER A 150 18.73 -5.05 -2.25
CA SER A 150 19.44 -4.61 -1.05
C SER A 150 18.95 -5.31 0.23
N ARG A 151 19.90 -5.70 1.09
CA ARG A 151 19.63 -6.14 2.47
C ARG A 151 19.91 -5.04 3.51
N ASP A 152 20.30 -3.83 3.08
CA ASP A 152 20.62 -2.76 4.02
C ASP A 152 19.35 -2.25 4.71
N ARG A 153 19.23 -2.52 6.01
CA ARG A 153 18.11 -2.06 6.84
C ARG A 153 17.88 -0.55 6.71
N ARG A 154 18.93 0.27 6.59
CA ARG A 154 18.81 1.73 6.52
C ARG A 154 18.08 2.17 5.27
N LEU A 155 18.34 1.48 4.16
CA LEU A 155 17.62 1.71 2.91
C LEU A 155 16.13 1.38 3.08
N HIS A 156 15.80 0.23 3.67
CA HIS A 156 14.40 -0.17 3.89
C HIS A 156 13.64 0.82 4.79
N TYR A 157 14.31 1.36 5.83
CA TYR A 157 13.75 2.45 6.65
C TYR A 157 13.56 3.74 5.83
N ALA A 158 14.56 4.14 5.04
CA ALA A 158 14.48 5.35 4.23
C ALA A 158 13.33 5.27 3.22
N ILE A 159 13.15 4.12 2.56
CA ILE A 159 12.08 3.90 1.58
C ILE A 159 10.71 4.02 2.23
N VAL A 160 10.46 3.30 3.34
CA VAL A 160 9.13 3.34 3.98
C VAL A 160 8.80 4.72 4.53
N LEU A 161 9.78 5.42 5.11
CA LEU A 161 9.59 6.78 5.62
C LEU A 161 9.32 7.77 4.48
N LEU A 162 10.04 7.66 3.37
CA LEU A 162 9.82 8.49 2.19
C LEU A 162 8.41 8.25 1.62
N GLN A 163 7.98 7.00 1.54
CA GLN A 163 6.65 6.67 1.01
C GLN A 163 5.52 7.17 1.91
N LEU A 164 5.64 6.99 3.22
CA LEU A 164 4.69 7.52 4.19
C LEU A 164 4.66 9.05 4.19
N ALA A 165 5.82 9.70 4.11
CA ALA A 165 5.91 11.16 4.04
C ALA A 165 5.25 11.69 2.77
N TYR A 166 5.48 11.03 1.63
CA TYR A 166 4.83 11.38 0.37
C TYR A 166 3.31 11.23 0.47
N GLN A 167 2.79 10.10 0.99
CA GLN A 167 1.35 9.91 1.16
C GLN A 167 0.74 11.00 2.03
N ALA A 168 1.36 11.29 3.18
CA ALA A 168 0.89 12.34 4.08
C ALA A 168 0.89 13.73 3.40
N TRP A 169 1.96 14.03 2.67
CA TRP A 169 2.08 15.27 1.88
C TRP A 169 0.99 15.36 0.81
N TRP A 170 0.80 14.31 0.01
CA TRP A 170 -0.15 14.31 -1.09
C TRP A 170 -1.60 14.40 -0.61
N ILE A 171 -1.95 13.69 0.46
CA ILE A 171 -3.25 13.84 1.15
C ILE A 171 -3.43 15.28 1.63
N TRP A 172 -2.41 15.85 2.26
CA TRP A 172 -2.48 17.22 2.75
C TRP A 172 -2.69 18.22 1.60
N LEU A 173 -1.95 18.09 0.50
CA LEU A 173 -2.06 18.94 -0.67
C LEU A 173 -3.47 18.86 -1.29
N LEU A 174 -3.98 17.64 -1.45
CA LEU A 174 -5.28 17.42 -2.05
C LEU A 174 -6.44 18.04 -1.25
N PHE A 175 -6.42 17.92 0.08
CA PHE A 175 -7.53 18.35 0.92
C PHE A 175 -7.40 19.75 1.52
N TYR A 176 -6.18 20.30 1.64
CA TYR A 176 -5.96 21.54 2.39
C TYR A 176 -5.34 22.68 1.57
N THR A 177 -4.80 22.43 0.38
CA THR A 177 -4.26 23.51 -0.48
C THR A 177 -5.02 23.74 -1.77
N ASN A 178 -5.74 22.73 -2.25
CA ASN A 178 -6.60 22.90 -3.42
C ASN A 178 -8.00 23.35 -2.94
N ASP A 179 -8.44 24.55 -3.33
CA ASP A 179 -9.78 25.09 -3.01
C ASP A 179 -10.94 24.23 -3.57
N CYS A 180 -10.63 23.22 -4.39
CA CYS A 180 -11.56 22.22 -4.93
C CYS A 180 -11.09 20.82 -4.45
N PRO A 181 -11.72 20.24 -3.40
CA PRO A 181 -11.35 18.92 -2.92
C PRO A 181 -11.72 17.88 -3.99
N GLY A 182 -10.70 17.27 -4.59
CA GLY A 182 -10.84 16.31 -5.68
C GLY A 182 -11.46 14.99 -5.24
N ILE A 183 -12.78 14.95 -5.13
CA ILE A 183 -13.57 13.70 -5.14
C ILE A 183 -14.80 13.80 -6.04
N VAL A 184 -15.38 14.98 -6.29
CA VAL A 184 -16.54 15.09 -7.18
C VAL A 184 -16.42 16.39 -7.95
N GLY A 185 -16.67 16.34 -9.26
CA GLY A 185 -16.54 17.46 -10.20
C GLY A 185 -17.46 18.64 -9.89
N THR A 186 -17.09 19.44 -8.89
CA THR A 186 -17.60 20.80 -8.72
C THR A 186 -16.45 21.70 -8.31
N CYS A 187 -15.79 22.27 -9.32
CA CYS A 187 -15.77 23.72 -9.42
C CYS A 187 -16.85 24.07 -10.47
#